data_AF-A0A942PMC0-F1
#
_entry.id   AF-A0A942PMC0-F1
#
_cell.length_a   1.000
_cell.length_b   1.000
_cell.length_c   1.000
_cell.angle_alpha   90.00
_cell.angle_beta   90.00
_cell.angle_gamma   90.00
#
_symmetry.space_group_name_H-M   'P 1'
#
loop_
_entity.id
_entity.type
_entity.pdbx_description
1 polymer ?
#
loop_
_entity_poly.entity_id
_entity_poly.type
_entity_poly.pdbx_seq_one_letter_code
_entity_poly.pdbx_strand_id
1 'polypeptide(L)'
;MLSVYAIIFYFALVAPNDVILFSSAILGVFMLLIVLGGIGIWISRQPDSVSPYSGLPLRYARDLSLETKEKIVRYLYSLHEYDNRIFEFSRAAFCRETGRIFPNSVTWFGKISLDWTFLKKRYPGNYVSWGSLTKTQQEIIRDKHTTLDGFQTEHSCPHPAPRAITPEYAFSVPGPLYADVNTYILIGWKEIPSTGMEVLIVQKPKALEIKVLPEDT
;
A
#
# COMPACT_ATOMS: atom_id res chain seq x y z
N MET A 1 40.85 29.91 68.96
CA MET A 1 40.72 29.09 67.73
C MET A 1 39.61 29.70 66.88
N LEU A 2 39.94 30.35 65.77
CA LEU A 2 38.98 30.80 64.76
C LEU A 2 39.34 30.06 63.47
N SER A 3 38.49 29.11 63.08
CA SER A 3 38.64 28.38 61.83
C SER A 3 37.97 29.19 60.73
N VAL A 4 38.76 29.78 59.83
CA VAL A 4 38.27 30.51 58.66
C VAL A 4 38.06 29.49 57.55
N TYR A 5 36.80 29.18 57.23
CA TYR A 5 36.47 28.38 56.06
C TYR A 5 36.66 29.23 54.81
N ALA A 6 37.69 28.92 54.03
CA ALA A 6 37.87 29.47 52.70
C ALA A 6 36.81 28.84 51.77
N ILE A 7 35.84 29.65 51.33
CA ILE A 7 34.92 29.27 50.25
C ILE A 7 35.70 29.40 48.93
N ILE A 8 36.09 28.28 48.35
CA ILE A 8 36.75 28.21 47.05
C ILE A 8 35.66 28.29 45.98
N PHE A 9 35.54 29.44 45.32
CA PHE A 9 34.77 29.57 44.09
C PHE A 9 35.58 29.01 42.92
N TYR A 10 35.22 27.82 42.43
CA TYR A 10 35.72 27.31 41.16
C TYR A 10 35.06 28.11 40.02
N PHE A 11 35.76 29.13 39.52
CA PHE A 11 35.42 29.70 38.22
C PHE A 11 35.92 28.75 37.15
N ALA A 12 35.01 28.03 36.49
CA ALA A 12 35.35 27.29 35.29
C ALA A 12 35.85 28.30 34.24
N LEU A 13 37.11 28.17 33.82
CA LEU A 13 37.66 28.92 32.69
C LEU A 13 36.98 28.43 31.41
N VAL A 14 35.92 29.12 30.99
CA VAL A 14 35.24 28.84 29.73
C VAL A 14 36.09 29.43 28.61
N ALA A 15 36.63 28.58 27.74
CA ALA A 15 37.37 29.08 26.59
C ALA A 15 36.37 29.72 25.59
N PRO A 16 36.78 30.77 24.85
CA PRO A 16 35.91 31.38 23.82
C PRO A 16 35.36 30.36 22.81
N ASN A 17 36.13 29.32 22.50
CA ASN A 17 35.72 28.23 21.61
C ASN A 17 34.55 27.41 22.19
N ASP A 18 34.51 27.21 23.50
CA ASP A 18 33.43 26.46 24.17
C ASP A 18 32.12 27.23 24.07
N VAL A 19 32.18 28.56 24.22
CA VAL A 19 31.01 29.44 24.04
C VAL A 19 30.51 29.37 22.60
N ILE A 20 31.39 29.48 21.61
CA ILE A 20 31.03 29.43 20.19
C ILE A 20 30.41 28.08 19.84
N LEU A 21 31.03 26.97 20.27
CA LEU A 21 30.52 25.62 20.01
C LEU A 21 29.15 25.43 20.66
N PHE A 22 28.98 25.82 21.92
CA PHE A 22 27.70 25.71 22.62
C PHE A 22 26.61 26.57 21.98
N SER A 23 26.91 27.83 21.64
CA SER A 23 25.98 28.71 20.92
C SER A 23 25.61 28.16 19.54
N SER A 24 26.57 27.60 18.80
CA SER A 24 26.31 26.98 17.50
C SER A 24 25.45 25.73 17.62
N ALA A 25 25.65 24.93 18.68
CA ALA A 25 24.84 23.75 18.95
C ALA A 25 23.40 24.13 19.30
N ILE A 26 23.19 25.15 20.15
CA ILE A 26 21.84 25.68 20.45
C ILE A 26 21.16 26.16 19.17
N LEU A 27 21.87 26.95 18.36
CA LEU A 27 21.32 27.46 17.10
C LEU A 27 20.99 26.30 16.13
N GLY A 28 21.84 25.28 16.05
CA GLY A 28 21.61 24.09 15.24
C GLY A 28 20.38 23.31 15.66
N VAL A 29 20.20 23.08 16.97
CA VAL A 29 18.99 22.43 17.51
C VAL A 29 17.75 23.28 17.23
N PHE A 30 17.84 24.60 17.40
CA PHE A 30 16.72 25.50 17.11
C PHE A 30 16.32 25.46 15.62
N MET A 31 17.29 25.52 14.71
CA MET A 31 17.04 25.39 13.27
C MET A 31 16.44 24.04 12.90
N LEU A 32 16.93 22.95 13.51
CA LEU A 32 16.36 21.62 13.34
C LEU A 32 14.89 21.57 13.76
N LEU A 33 14.55 22.16 14.92
CA LEU A 33 13.16 22.23 15.40
C LEU A 33 12.26 23.03 14.45
N ILE A 34 12.74 24.15 13.89
CA ILE A 34 11.99 24.92 12.89
C ILE A 34 11.72 24.06 11.64
N VAL A 35 12.73 23.36 11.13
CA VAL A 35 12.59 22.49 9.95
C VAL A 35 11.61 21.35 10.23
N LEU A 36 11.74 20.66 11.36
CA LEU A 36 10.84 19.58 11.76
C LEU A 36 9.40 20.08 11.96
N GLY A 37 9.21 21.25 12.58
CA GLY A 37 7.91 21.89 12.73
C GLY A 37 7.29 22.26 11.38
N GLY A 38 8.09 22.83 10.47
CA GLY A 38 7.68 23.14 9.10
C GLY A 38 7.23 21.89 8.33
N ILE A 39 8.00 20.80 8.41
CA ILE A 39 7.64 19.51 7.82
C ILE A 39 6.34 18.97 8.44
N GLY A 40 6.20 19.03 9.77
CA GLY A 40 5.00 18.57 10.46
C GLY A 40 3.73 19.31 10.04
N ILE A 41 3.80 20.64 9.93
CA ILE A 41 2.68 21.47 9.44
C ILE A 41 2.38 21.18 7.96
N TRP A 42 3.41 21.00 7.15
CA TRP A 42 3.22 20.67 5.73
C TRP A 42 2.52 19.31 5.56
N ILE A 43 2.90 18.31 6.35
CA ILE A 43 2.27 16.97 6.32
C ILE A 43 0.81 17.05 6.81
N SER A 44 0.53 17.79 7.90
CA SER A 44 -0.81 17.85 8.48
C SER A 44 -1.83 18.58 7.61
N ARG A 45 -1.37 19.45 6.69
CA ARG A 45 -2.21 20.17 5.74
C ARG A 45 -2.49 19.43 4.45
N GLN A 46 -1.87 18.27 4.22
CA GLN A 46 -2.13 17.55 2.99
C GLN A 46 -3.52 16.92 3.02
N PRO A 47 -4.27 16.93 1.90
CA PRO A 47 -5.62 16.39 1.85
C PRO A 47 -5.64 14.88 2.11
N ASP A 48 -6.76 14.40 2.63
CA ASP A 48 -7.05 12.98 2.79
C ASP A 48 -7.00 12.28 1.43
N SER A 49 -6.43 11.08 1.41
CA SER A 49 -6.39 10.28 0.18
C SER A 49 -7.75 9.65 -0.10
N VAL A 50 -8.12 9.67 -1.37
CA VAL A 50 -9.37 9.10 -1.86
C VAL A 50 -9.11 7.77 -2.57
N SER A 51 -10.13 6.92 -2.58
CA SER A 51 -10.13 5.68 -3.34
C SER A 51 -10.01 5.99 -4.84
N PRO A 52 -9.07 5.34 -5.57
CA PRO A 52 -8.94 5.50 -7.02
C PRO A 52 -10.23 5.20 -7.77
N TYR A 53 -11.05 4.30 -7.23
CA TYR A 53 -12.29 3.82 -7.85
C TYR A 53 -13.47 4.76 -7.65
N SER A 54 -13.76 5.10 -6.40
CA SER A 54 -14.98 5.81 -6.03
C SER A 54 -14.78 7.29 -5.78
N GLY A 55 -13.54 7.76 -5.66
CA GLY A 55 -13.24 9.13 -5.21
C GLY A 55 -13.64 9.39 -3.76
N LEU A 56 -14.04 8.35 -3.01
CA LEU A 56 -14.48 8.45 -1.62
C LEU A 56 -13.32 8.29 -0.64
N PRO A 57 -13.42 8.82 0.58
CA PRO A 57 -12.34 8.80 1.56
C PRO A 57 -11.93 7.37 1.94
N LEU A 58 -10.61 7.17 2.08
CA LEU A 58 -10.02 5.95 2.60
C LEU A 58 -9.92 5.99 4.12
N ARG A 59 -10.02 4.83 4.76
CA ARG A 59 -9.82 4.64 6.21
C ARG A 59 -8.64 3.72 6.47
N TYR A 60 -8.05 3.80 7.65
CA TYR A 60 -6.94 2.91 8.03
C TYR A 60 -7.45 1.48 8.26
N ALA A 61 -6.79 0.48 7.67
CA ALA A 61 -7.16 -0.92 7.87
C ALA A 61 -6.89 -1.39 9.31
N ARG A 62 -6.06 -0.67 10.08
CA ARG A 62 -5.87 -0.90 11.52
C ARG A 62 -7.16 -0.72 12.33
N ASP A 63 -8.13 0.03 11.81
CA ASP A 63 -9.40 0.31 12.49
C ASP A 63 -10.44 -0.81 12.24
N LEU A 64 -10.13 -1.82 11.41
CA LEU A 64 -10.98 -2.99 11.22
C LEU A 64 -11.06 -3.83 12.51
N SER A 65 -12.21 -4.49 12.70
CA SER A 65 -12.41 -5.41 13.83
C SER A 65 -11.41 -6.56 13.80
N LEU A 66 -11.10 -7.12 14.97
CA LEU A 66 -10.19 -8.26 15.07
C LEU A 66 -10.73 -9.47 14.27
N GLU A 67 -12.03 -9.74 14.36
CA GLU A 67 -12.68 -10.81 13.63
C GLU A 67 -12.50 -10.68 12.10
N THR A 68 -12.71 -9.47 11.56
CA THR A 68 -12.50 -9.21 10.13
C THR A 68 -11.04 -9.43 9.74
N LYS A 69 -10.09 -8.96 10.55
CA LYS A 69 -8.65 -9.17 10.30
C LYS A 69 -8.29 -10.65 10.28
N GLU A 70 -8.80 -11.44 11.22
CA GLU A 70 -8.56 -12.89 11.25
C GLU A 70 -9.10 -13.59 10.01
N LYS A 71 -10.32 -13.26 9.57
CA LYS A 71 -10.91 -13.82 8.34
C LYS A 71 -10.07 -13.47 7.10
N ILE A 72 -9.59 -12.23 7.00
CA ILE A 72 -8.69 -11.79 5.93
C ILE A 72 -7.40 -12.62 5.92
N VAL A 73 -6.76 -12.77 7.09
CA VAL A 73 -5.50 -13.53 7.22
C VAL A 73 -5.71 -15.00 6.85
N ARG A 74 -6.78 -15.64 7.35
CA ARG A 74 -7.13 -17.03 7.00
C ARG A 74 -7.37 -17.19 5.50
N TYR A 75 -8.08 -16.25 4.89
CA TYR A 75 -8.32 -16.24 3.44
C TYR A 75 -7.01 -16.16 2.65
N LEU A 76 -6.15 -15.18 2.95
CA LEU A 76 -4.85 -15.04 2.27
C LEU A 76 -3.93 -16.25 2.49
N TYR A 77 -3.94 -16.80 3.70
CA TYR A 77 -3.17 -18.01 4.02
C TYR A 77 -3.63 -19.21 3.18
N SER A 78 -4.95 -19.36 2.96
CA SER A 78 -5.52 -20.46 2.17
C SER A 78 -5.12 -20.45 0.69
N LEU A 79 -4.68 -19.30 0.15
CA LEU A 79 -4.25 -19.19 -1.25
C LEU A 79 -2.88 -19.85 -1.50
N HIS A 80 -2.03 -20.00 -0.48
CA HIS A 80 -0.69 -20.61 -0.58
C HIS A 80 0.23 -19.99 -1.66
N GLU A 81 0.00 -18.73 -2.05
CA GLU A 81 0.74 -18.07 -3.13
C GLU A 81 1.67 -16.96 -2.61
N TYR A 82 2.95 -17.02 -3.00
CA TYR A 82 3.96 -16.03 -2.61
C TYR A 82 3.62 -14.61 -3.04
N ASP A 83 2.89 -14.44 -4.14
CA ASP A 83 2.48 -13.12 -4.60
C ASP A 83 1.30 -12.58 -3.80
N ASN A 84 0.51 -13.43 -3.10
CA ASN A 84 -0.66 -13.06 -2.31
C ASN A 84 -0.40 -13.11 -0.79
N ARG A 85 0.68 -12.44 -0.35
CA ARG A 85 1.09 -12.48 1.05
C ARG A 85 0.14 -11.74 1.97
N ILE A 86 0.12 -12.21 3.20
CA ILE A 86 -0.39 -11.46 4.34
C ILE A 86 0.37 -10.13 4.42
N PHE A 87 -0.38 -9.04 4.64
CA PHE A 87 0.15 -7.69 4.76
C PHE A 87 -0.12 -7.12 6.15
N GLU A 88 0.61 -6.06 6.50
CA GLU A 88 0.43 -5.35 7.76
C GLU A 88 -0.77 -4.41 7.70
N PHE A 89 -1.77 -4.62 8.57
CA PHE A 89 -2.96 -3.76 8.66
C PHE A 89 -2.64 -2.32 9.08
N SER A 90 -1.55 -2.11 9.82
CA SER A 90 -1.03 -0.78 10.18
C SER A 90 -0.57 0.02 8.95
N ARG A 91 -0.17 -0.68 7.88
CA ARG A 91 0.33 -0.09 6.63
C ARG A 91 -0.68 -0.10 5.48
N ALA A 92 -1.90 -0.54 5.75
CA ALA A 92 -2.96 -0.66 4.76
C ALA A 92 -4.10 0.32 5.02
N ALA A 93 -4.84 0.63 3.97
CA ALA A 93 -6.05 1.42 4.00
C ALA A 93 -7.18 0.65 3.30
N PHE A 94 -8.42 1.02 3.57
CA PHE A 94 -9.58 0.43 2.89
C PHE A 94 -10.62 1.49 2.56
N CYS A 95 -11.41 1.23 1.52
CA CYS A 95 -12.56 2.07 1.18
C CYS A 95 -13.84 1.42 1.73
N ARG A 96 -14.54 2.13 2.62
CA ARG A 96 -15.75 1.61 3.28
C ARG A 96 -16.84 1.16 2.30
N GLU A 97 -17.09 1.96 1.26
CA GLU A 97 -18.20 1.70 0.34
C GLU A 97 -17.93 0.56 -0.64
N THR A 98 -16.66 0.30 -0.97
CA THR A 98 -16.28 -0.78 -1.89
C THR A 98 -15.75 -2.03 -1.19
N GLY A 99 -15.46 -1.96 0.11
CA GLY A 99 -14.81 -3.06 0.85
C GLY A 99 -13.33 -3.30 0.50
N ARG A 100 -12.80 -2.62 -0.52
CA ARG A 100 -11.45 -2.86 -1.05
C ARG A 100 -10.35 -2.43 -0.11
N ILE A 101 -9.44 -3.36 0.17
CA ILE A 101 -8.23 -3.13 0.96
C ILE A 101 -7.05 -2.88 0.05
N PHE A 102 -6.32 -1.80 0.31
CA PHE A 102 -5.11 -1.40 -0.39
C PHE A 102 -3.90 -1.61 0.53
N PRO A 103 -3.15 -2.71 0.39
CA PRO A 103 -1.92 -2.95 1.15
C PRO A 103 -0.86 -1.89 0.85
N ASN A 104 0.01 -1.61 1.82
CA ASN A 104 1.16 -0.70 1.68
C ASN A 104 0.79 0.71 1.17
N SER A 105 -0.42 1.17 1.48
CA SER A 105 -0.90 2.50 1.11
C SER A 105 -0.66 3.55 2.19
N VAL A 106 -0.22 3.16 3.38
CA VAL A 106 0.14 4.11 4.45
C VAL A 106 1.65 4.36 4.41
N THR A 107 2.01 5.63 4.25
CA THR A 107 3.39 6.13 4.30
C THR A 107 3.98 6.03 5.71
N TRP A 108 5.30 6.15 5.83
CA TRP A 108 5.98 6.14 7.12
C TRP A 108 5.56 7.27 8.06
N PHE A 109 5.05 8.38 7.52
CA PHE A 109 4.45 9.48 8.29
C PHE A 109 3.01 9.19 8.75
N GLY A 110 2.50 7.98 8.55
CA GLY A 110 1.14 7.61 8.92
C GLY A 110 0.05 8.16 8.00
N LYS A 111 0.43 8.79 6.87
CA LYS A 111 -0.54 9.32 5.90
C LYS A 111 -0.88 8.27 4.84
N ILE A 112 -2.16 8.10 4.52
CA ILE A 112 -2.59 7.29 3.37
C ILE A 112 -2.15 8.00 2.08
N SER A 113 -1.49 7.28 1.18
CA SER A 113 -1.09 7.70 -0.16
C SER A 113 -1.42 6.57 -1.13
N LEU A 114 -2.40 6.81 -2.00
CA LEU A 114 -2.87 5.84 -2.98
C LEU A 114 -3.10 6.55 -4.31
N ASP A 115 -2.64 5.93 -5.39
CA ASP A 115 -2.78 6.40 -6.75
C ASP A 115 -3.15 5.22 -7.67
N TRP A 116 -3.52 5.51 -8.92
CA TRP A 116 -3.84 4.47 -9.92
C TRP A 116 -2.67 3.55 -10.29
N THR A 117 -1.45 3.82 -9.81
CA THR A 117 -0.31 2.93 -10.01
C THR A 117 -0.34 1.74 -9.06
N PHE A 118 -1.30 1.65 -8.13
CA PHE A 118 -1.41 0.55 -7.17
C PHE A 118 -1.43 -0.84 -7.82
N LEU A 119 -2.01 -1.00 -9.02
CA LEU A 119 -1.96 -2.28 -9.77
C LEU A 119 -0.51 -2.66 -10.10
N LYS A 120 0.27 -1.73 -10.63
CA LYS A 120 1.69 -1.96 -10.97
C LYS A 120 2.58 -2.12 -9.73
N LYS A 121 2.24 -1.42 -8.64
CA LYS A 121 2.90 -1.59 -7.33
C LYS A 121 2.57 -2.97 -6.73
N ARG A 122 1.39 -3.51 -7.01
CA ARG A 122 0.94 -4.83 -6.53
C ARG A 122 1.66 -5.97 -7.23
N TYR A 123 1.76 -5.89 -8.56
CA TYR A 123 2.57 -6.78 -9.38
C TYR A 123 2.92 -6.05 -10.69
N PRO A 124 4.17 -6.08 -11.19
CA PRO A 124 4.52 -5.38 -12.42
C PRO A 124 3.81 -5.97 -13.66
N GLY A 125 3.23 -5.10 -14.49
CA GLY A 125 2.56 -5.52 -15.72
C GLY A 125 1.81 -4.39 -16.44
N ASN A 126 1.28 -4.71 -17.61
CA ASN A 126 0.44 -3.82 -18.42
C ASN A 126 -1.01 -4.28 -18.37
N TYR A 127 -1.70 -3.88 -17.30
CA TYR A 127 -3.05 -4.31 -17.00
C TYR A 127 -4.10 -3.54 -17.80
N VAL A 128 -5.00 -4.31 -18.42
CA VAL A 128 -6.23 -3.82 -19.03
C VAL A 128 -7.45 -4.45 -18.37
N SER A 129 -8.60 -3.77 -18.43
CA SER A 129 -9.86 -4.31 -17.92
C SER A 129 -10.27 -5.60 -18.63
N TRP A 130 -10.70 -6.61 -17.88
CA TRP A 130 -11.17 -7.88 -18.42
C TRP A 130 -12.29 -7.72 -19.47
N GLY A 131 -13.25 -6.83 -19.22
CA GLY A 131 -14.38 -6.56 -20.12
C GLY A 131 -14.00 -5.87 -21.44
N SER A 132 -12.79 -5.31 -21.53
CA SER A 132 -12.29 -4.70 -22.76
C SER A 132 -11.66 -5.71 -23.73
N LEU A 133 -11.40 -6.94 -23.27
CA LEU A 133 -10.81 -8.00 -24.06
C LEU A 133 -11.83 -8.60 -25.03
N THR A 134 -11.35 -9.06 -26.19
CA THR A 134 -12.18 -9.84 -27.10
C THR A 134 -12.50 -11.21 -26.49
N LYS A 135 -13.59 -11.85 -26.93
CA LYS A 135 -13.95 -13.21 -26.46
C LYS A 135 -12.81 -14.20 -26.63
N THR A 136 -12.13 -14.17 -27.78
CA THR A 136 -10.97 -15.01 -28.05
C THR A 136 -9.82 -14.76 -27.08
N GLN A 137 -9.53 -13.50 -26.72
CA GLN A 137 -8.51 -13.19 -25.71
C GLN A 137 -8.90 -13.71 -24.33
N GLN A 138 -10.17 -13.54 -23.94
CA GLN A 138 -10.69 -14.05 -22.67
C GLN A 138 -10.60 -15.59 -22.60
N GLU A 139 -10.92 -16.29 -23.68
CA GLU A 139 -10.77 -17.75 -23.80
C GLU A 139 -9.31 -18.18 -23.66
N ILE A 140 -8.39 -17.55 -24.42
CA ILE A 140 -6.95 -17.84 -24.32
C ILE A 140 -6.45 -17.66 -22.89
N ILE A 141 -6.81 -16.56 -22.22
CA ILE A 141 -6.40 -16.32 -20.84
C ILE A 141 -7.03 -17.38 -19.92
N ARG A 142 -8.33 -17.65 -20.05
CA ARG A 142 -9.06 -18.63 -19.23
C ARG A 142 -8.40 -20.01 -19.29
N ASP A 143 -7.98 -20.47 -20.46
CA ASP A 143 -7.32 -21.77 -20.63
C ASP A 143 -5.98 -21.87 -19.89
N LYS A 144 -5.27 -20.74 -19.76
CA LYS A 144 -4.00 -20.66 -19.01
C LYS A 144 -4.17 -20.72 -17.50
N HIS A 145 -5.39 -20.56 -16.98
CA HIS A 145 -5.68 -20.54 -15.53
C HIS A 145 -6.45 -21.78 -15.07
N THR A 146 -6.26 -22.19 -13.82
CA THR A 146 -6.97 -23.37 -13.25
C THR A 146 -8.44 -23.10 -13.09
N THR A 147 -8.75 -21.92 -12.54
CA THR A 147 -10.10 -21.43 -12.37
C THR A 147 -10.04 -19.91 -12.35
N LEU A 148 -11.15 -19.26 -12.69
CA LEU A 148 -11.37 -17.82 -12.49
C LEU A 148 -12.35 -17.55 -11.34
N ASP A 149 -12.66 -18.56 -10.54
CA ASP A 149 -13.66 -18.46 -9.47
C ASP A 149 -13.31 -17.36 -8.46
N GLY A 150 -14.35 -16.63 -8.08
CA GLY A 150 -14.26 -15.48 -7.17
C GLY A 150 -13.79 -14.18 -7.82
N PHE A 151 -13.45 -14.16 -9.12
CA PHE A 151 -13.24 -12.93 -9.87
C PHE A 151 -14.50 -12.48 -10.61
N GLN A 152 -14.62 -11.16 -10.83
CA GLN A 152 -15.70 -10.59 -11.63
C GLN A 152 -15.41 -10.73 -13.14
N THR A 153 -15.95 -11.78 -13.76
CA THR A 153 -15.81 -12.00 -15.21
C THR A 153 -17.01 -11.59 -16.04
N GLU A 154 -18.18 -11.43 -15.42
CA GLU A 154 -19.46 -11.20 -16.13
C GLU A 154 -19.78 -9.71 -16.27
N HIS A 155 -19.69 -8.97 -15.16
CA HIS A 155 -19.94 -7.54 -15.13
C HIS A 155 -18.62 -6.76 -15.10
N SER A 156 -18.00 -6.59 -16.27
CA SER A 156 -16.67 -5.99 -16.38
C SER A 156 -16.65 -4.78 -17.32
N CYS A 157 -15.79 -3.81 -17.01
CA CYS A 157 -15.73 -2.55 -17.73
C CYS A 157 -15.19 -2.74 -19.16
N PRO A 158 -15.87 -2.21 -20.20
CA PRO A 158 -15.43 -2.35 -21.59
C PRO A 158 -14.24 -1.43 -21.93
N HIS A 159 -13.92 -0.46 -21.07
CA HIS A 159 -12.78 0.43 -21.30
C HIS A 159 -11.46 -0.24 -20.91
N PRO A 160 -10.43 -0.22 -21.78
CA PRO A 160 -9.19 -0.95 -21.53
C PRO A 160 -8.38 -0.36 -20.37
N ALA A 161 -8.33 0.97 -20.24
CA ALA A 161 -7.55 1.62 -19.20
C ALA A 161 -8.22 1.44 -17.82
N PRO A 162 -7.54 0.89 -16.79
CA PRO A 162 -8.13 0.70 -15.46
C PRO A 162 -8.71 1.99 -14.85
N ARG A 163 -8.07 3.12 -15.11
CA ARG A 163 -8.49 4.45 -14.65
C ARG A 163 -9.76 4.99 -15.31
N ALA A 164 -10.18 4.42 -16.43
CA ALA A 164 -11.37 4.82 -17.18
C ALA A 164 -12.62 4.04 -16.73
N ILE A 165 -12.57 3.41 -15.56
CA ILE A 165 -13.69 2.70 -14.99
C ILE A 165 -14.86 3.64 -14.68
N THR A 166 -16.06 3.27 -15.10
CA THR A 166 -17.29 3.99 -14.75
C THR A 166 -17.79 3.57 -13.37
N PRO A 167 -18.59 4.42 -12.67
CA PRO A 167 -19.10 4.11 -11.34
C PRO A 167 -19.80 2.74 -11.25
N GLU A 168 -20.58 2.36 -12.26
CA GLU A 168 -21.32 1.07 -12.28
C GLU A 168 -20.39 -0.14 -12.05
N TYR A 169 -19.23 -0.20 -12.70
CA TYR A 169 -18.24 -1.26 -12.49
C TYR A 169 -17.37 -0.99 -11.27
N ALA A 170 -17.16 0.28 -10.90
CA ALA A 170 -16.37 0.63 -9.73
C ALA A 170 -17.03 0.19 -8.42
N PHE A 171 -18.35 0.06 -8.36
CA PHE A 171 -19.09 -0.40 -7.18
C PHE A 171 -19.50 -1.88 -7.24
N SER A 172 -19.08 -2.63 -8.26
CA SER A 172 -19.36 -4.06 -8.33
C SER A 172 -18.62 -4.84 -7.24
N VAL A 173 -19.25 -5.92 -6.76
CA VAL A 173 -18.66 -6.90 -5.84
C VAL A 173 -18.88 -8.31 -6.44
N PRO A 174 -17.82 -9.09 -6.71
CA PRO A 174 -16.42 -8.70 -6.62
C PRO A 174 -16.08 -7.53 -7.54
N GLY A 175 -15.03 -6.80 -7.16
CA GLY A 175 -14.50 -5.68 -7.91
C GLY A 175 -13.86 -6.11 -9.24
N PRO A 176 -13.35 -5.13 -10.00
CA PRO A 176 -12.88 -5.38 -11.36
C PRO A 176 -11.74 -6.39 -11.45
N LEU A 177 -11.78 -7.21 -12.50
CA LEU A 177 -10.68 -8.06 -12.94
C LEU A 177 -9.87 -7.36 -14.02
N TYR A 178 -8.55 -7.46 -13.92
CA TYR A 178 -7.59 -6.97 -14.90
C TYR A 178 -6.69 -8.10 -15.39
N ALA A 179 -6.28 -8.00 -16.64
CA ALA A 179 -5.36 -8.94 -17.26
C ALA A 179 -4.18 -8.20 -17.89
N ASP A 180 -2.99 -8.75 -17.77
CA ASP A 180 -1.89 -8.46 -18.67
C ASP A 180 -1.97 -9.43 -19.86
N VAL A 181 -2.26 -8.90 -21.05
CA VAL A 181 -2.49 -9.71 -22.25
C VAL A 181 -1.22 -10.45 -22.70
N ASN A 182 -0.04 -9.94 -22.37
CA ASN A 182 1.23 -10.53 -22.82
C ASN A 182 1.68 -11.67 -21.91
N THR A 183 1.51 -11.50 -20.60
CA THR A 183 1.96 -12.48 -19.59
C THR A 183 0.83 -13.39 -19.12
N TYR A 184 -0.41 -13.09 -19.49
CA TYR A 184 -1.64 -13.73 -19.03
C TYR A 184 -1.83 -13.68 -17.51
N ILE A 185 -1.12 -12.78 -16.81
CA ILE A 185 -1.26 -12.60 -15.37
C ILE A 185 -2.53 -11.81 -15.10
N LEU A 186 -3.30 -12.29 -14.12
CA LEU A 186 -4.51 -11.65 -13.66
C LEU A 186 -4.26 -10.90 -12.36
N ILE A 187 -4.85 -9.71 -12.25
CA ILE A 187 -5.01 -9.01 -10.99
C ILE A 187 -6.49 -8.70 -10.83
N GLY A 188 -7.11 -9.18 -9.76
CA GLY A 188 -8.53 -8.91 -9.53
C GLY A 188 -8.85 -8.82 -8.06
N TRP A 189 -9.97 -8.17 -7.76
CA TRP A 189 -10.54 -8.15 -6.43
C TRP A 189 -11.27 -9.46 -6.17
N LYS A 190 -11.04 -10.06 -5.01
CA LYS A 190 -11.83 -11.18 -4.51
C LYS A 190 -12.45 -10.83 -3.18
N GLU A 191 -13.73 -11.15 -3.04
CA GLU A 191 -14.46 -10.99 -1.79
C GLU A 191 -13.98 -12.00 -0.75
N ILE A 192 -13.87 -11.53 0.48
CA ILE A 192 -13.53 -12.34 1.64
C ILE A 192 -14.82 -12.77 2.32
N PRO A 193 -15.08 -14.08 2.45
CA PRO A 193 -16.35 -14.59 2.94
C PRO A 193 -16.79 -13.96 4.28
N SER A 194 -18.04 -13.50 4.33
CA SER A 194 -18.68 -12.98 5.55
C SER A 194 -17.97 -11.77 6.17
N THR A 195 -17.34 -10.92 5.35
CA THR A 195 -16.72 -9.66 5.82
C THR A 195 -17.16 -8.41 5.05
N GLY A 196 -17.65 -8.56 3.82
CA GLY A 196 -17.88 -7.43 2.91
C GLY A 196 -16.59 -6.73 2.48
N MET A 197 -15.42 -7.35 2.70
CA MET A 197 -14.11 -6.82 2.35
C MET A 197 -13.57 -7.55 1.12
N GLU A 198 -12.76 -6.84 0.33
CA GLU A 198 -12.09 -7.39 -0.84
C GLU A 198 -10.57 -7.23 -0.74
N VAL A 199 -9.84 -8.23 -1.24
CA VAL A 199 -8.39 -8.18 -1.40
C VAL A 199 -7.99 -8.30 -2.86
N LEU A 200 -6.92 -7.59 -3.21
CA LEU A 200 -6.36 -7.59 -4.55
C LEU A 200 -5.43 -8.81 -4.74
N ILE A 201 -5.95 -9.79 -5.47
CA ILE A 201 -5.30 -11.08 -5.72
C ILE A 201 -4.60 -11.07 -7.08
N VAL A 202 -3.36 -11.53 -7.08
CA VAL A 202 -2.57 -11.81 -8.28
C VAL A 202 -2.72 -13.30 -8.59
N GLN A 203 -3.11 -13.65 -9.82
CA GLN A 203 -3.17 -15.04 -10.24
C GLN A 203 -2.28 -15.26 -11.47
N LYS A 204 -1.36 -16.22 -11.38
CA LYS A 204 -0.42 -16.58 -12.44
C LYS A 204 -0.96 -17.76 -13.26
N PRO A 205 -0.58 -17.89 -14.54
CA PRO A 205 -0.97 -19.05 -15.35
C PRO A 205 -0.39 -20.35 -14.77
N LYS A 206 -1.04 -21.49 -15.05
CA LYS A 206 -0.71 -22.85 -14.54
C LYS A 206 0.76 -23.26 -14.67
N ALA A 207 1.46 -22.72 -15.66
CA ALA A 207 2.89 -22.90 -15.82
C ALA A 207 3.49 -21.63 -16.46
N LEU A 208 4.29 -20.90 -15.70
CA LEU A 208 5.49 -20.28 -16.25
C LEU A 208 6.55 -21.37 -16.15
N GLU A 209 6.76 -22.15 -17.21
CA GLU A 209 8.01 -22.90 -17.33
C GLU A 209 9.14 -21.86 -17.36
N ILE A 210 9.74 -21.60 -16.20
CA ILE A 210 11.01 -20.91 -16.15
C ILE A 210 11.99 -21.89 -16.79
N LYS A 211 12.31 -21.67 -18.07
CA LYS A 211 13.52 -22.27 -18.66
C LYS A 211 14.69 -21.74 -17.85
N VAL A 212 15.12 -22.53 -16.86
CA VAL A 212 16.42 -22.34 -16.23
C VAL A 212 17.42 -22.60 -17.35
N LEU A 213 18.03 -21.53 -17.86
CA LEU A 213 19.16 -21.68 -18.77
C LEU A 213 20.24 -22.48 -18.00
N PRO A 214 20.81 -23.54 -18.59
CA PRO A 214 21.88 -24.28 -17.94
C PRO A 214 23.00 -23.30 -17.57
N GLU A 215 23.53 -23.41 -16.35
CA GLU A 215 24.77 -22.74 -15.98
C GLU A 215 25.85 -23.17 -16.98
N ASP A 216 26.37 -22.20 -17.73
CA ASP A 216 27.55 -22.40 -18.57
C ASP A 216 28.67 -22.93 -17.65
N THR A 217 29.00 -24.21 -17.83
CA THR A 217 30.10 -24.91 -17.16
C THR A 217 31.36 -24.83 -17.99
#